data_AF-A0A9P7KSM3-F1
#
_entry.id   AF-A0A9P7KSM3-F1
#
_cell.length_a   1.000
_cell.length_b   1.000
_cell.length_c   1.000
_cell.angle_alpha   90.00
_cell.angle_beta   90.00
_cell.angle_gamma   90.00
#
_symmetry.space_group_name_H-M   'P 1'
#
loop_
_entity.id
_entity.type
_entity.pdbx_description
1 polymer ?
#
loop_
_entity_poly.entity_id
_entity_poly.type
_entity_poly.pdbx_seq_one_letter_code
_entity_poly.pdbx_strand_id
1 'polypeptide(L)'
;MASNDLVPLRPKQKRRLYEPIIMYKALTDIAHEEGALRDSEVSERPMNEEQKYHYFLNRLASICDSTKGGKTVTSITILDGEDKFTYAFGCNQINTSDLFETRDFLTALLKKLSGAHGLGQEEKRSVERDVLKMILTFNSPRISCYLGELKRSIGQCVEYCSRQTNADATSIGDALTTLDRGIKDITFKGLDERQCQEAYKDIFQAIKGFLTDNVKVYMGERAATQGRFNDGRSSECWPDLRHNLSRLQNYKRTAQDLIEAESEWSELFQEFVVVPIESSLKDPNPLGRKSESADAIIGRMCGDEASQQRYRTLAQNLQVMNLDDRIKKRNTSSFRPIVHAEILVLEWVMAESRPHPAKFFNHWKYIGSSKGACQLCRYYFDTPGQHDGIETRPSHGNLYTNWRFPDLYESDGSLGKTRRQTIFNYVIEKIRVEAQSILVSRNSEGRRHDSSTHPLSVRDTDAQTELRAPSLADIDELEQEFAEGLSLDSPDNSFEESTPDNSFEESTPDDDDHDDGGTSLR
;
A
#
# COMPACT_ATOMS: atom_id res chain seq x y z
N MET A 1 6.35 27.73 15.86
CA MET A 1 5.13 28.55 16.06
C MET A 1 4.06 27.90 15.19
N ALA A 2 2.89 27.42 15.63
CA ALA A 2 2.21 27.43 16.92
C ALA A 2 1.63 26.01 17.18
N SER A 3 1.77 25.49 18.40
CA SER A 3 1.32 24.15 18.80
C SER A 3 -0.10 24.14 19.39
N ASN A 4 -0.91 25.19 19.17
CA ASN A 4 -2.16 25.40 19.91
C ASN A 4 -3.45 25.43 19.07
N ASP A 5 -3.39 25.18 17.76
CA ASP A 5 -4.56 25.31 16.87
C ASP A 5 -5.10 23.98 16.34
N LEU A 6 -4.62 22.83 16.86
CA LEU A 6 -5.13 21.51 16.45
C LEU A 6 -6.45 21.19 17.14
N VAL A 7 -7.39 20.62 16.40
CA VAL A 7 -8.69 20.13 16.89
C VAL A 7 -8.63 18.60 17.03
N PRO A 8 -8.18 18.03 18.16
CA PRO A 8 -7.99 16.59 18.28
C PRO A 8 -9.31 15.83 18.25
N LEU A 9 -9.25 14.57 17.79
CA LEU A 9 -10.34 13.62 18.03
C LEU A 9 -10.48 13.34 19.53
N ARG A 10 -11.71 13.40 20.04
CA ARG A 10 -12.01 13.10 21.46
C ARG A 10 -11.64 11.64 21.77
N PRO A 11 -11.25 11.29 23.01
CA PRO A 11 -10.91 9.91 23.37
C PRO A 11 -11.99 8.87 23.01
N LYS A 12 -13.27 9.23 23.17
CA LYS A 12 -14.40 8.37 22.76
C LYS A 12 -14.45 8.15 21.24
N GLN A 13 -14.13 9.16 20.43
CA GLN A 13 -14.04 9.03 18.98
C GLN A 13 -12.86 8.15 18.58
N LYS A 14 -11.68 8.37 19.19
CA LYS A 14 -10.51 7.51 18.96
C LYS A 14 -10.85 6.04 19.23
N ARG A 15 -11.44 5.70 20.38
CA ARG A 15 -11.88 4.31 20.66
C ARG A 15 -12.88 3.78 19.64
N ARG A 16 -13.89 4.56 19.26
CA ARG A 16 -14.90 4.16 18.25
C ARG A 16 -14.29 3.83 16.89
N LEU A 17 -13.14 4.41 16.55
CA LEU A 17 -12.40 4.15 15.33
C LEU A 17 -11.45 2.96 15.47
N TYR A 18 -10.58 2.98 16.48
CA TYR A 18 -9.48 2.02 16.56
C TYR A 18 -9.87 0.63 17.07
N GLU A 19 -10.92 0.52 17.90
CA GLU A 19 -11.40 -0.79 18.38
C GLU A 19 -11.92 -1.68 17.23
N PRO A 20 -12.78 -1.17 16.32
CA PRO A 20 -13.13 -1.93 15.12
C PRO A 20 -11.93 -2.22 14.20
N ILE A 21 -10.95 -1.31 14.07
CA ILE A 21 -9.78 -1.52 13.20
C ILE A 21 -8.92 -2.70 13.67
N ILE A 22 -8.56 -2.76 14.96
CA ILE A 22 -7.73 -3.86 15.48
C ILE A 22 -8.47 -5.19 15.41
N MET A 23 -9.80 -5.17 15.63
CA MET A 23 -10.65 -6.34 15.54
C MET A 23 -10.74 -6.83 14.08
N TYR A 24 -10.99 -5.93 13.14
CA TYR A 24 -10.97 -6.22 11.70
C TYR A 24 -9.62 -6.85 11.32
N LYS A 25 -8.49 -6.24 11.72
CA LYS A 25 -7.17 -6.81 11.41
C LYS A 25 -6.99 -8.22 11.96
N ALA A 26 -7.36 -8.44 13.22
CA ALA A 26 -7.25 -9.75 13.85
C ALA A 26 -8.09 -10.82 13.14
N LEU A 27 -9.30 -10.45 12.69
CA LEU A 27 -10.19 -11.33 11.93
C LEU A 27 -9.64 -11.64 10.53
N THR A 28 -9.11 -10.64 9.83
CA THR A 28 -8.46 -10.83 8.53
C THR A 28 -7.26 -11.77 8.63
N ASP A 29 -6.46 -11.68 9.69
CA ASP A 29 -5.32 -12.59 9.87
C ASP A 29 -5.77 -14.03 10.10
N ILE A 30 -6.86 -14.23 10.86
CA ILE A 30 -7.46 -15.56 11.04
C ILE A 30 -7.97 -16.09 9.69
N ALA A 31 -8.72 -15.29 8.93
CA ALA A 31 -9.21 -15.68 7.61
C ALA A 31 -8.08 -16.00 6.61
N HIS A 32 -6.97 -15.25 6.69
CA HIS A 32 -5.75 -15.50 5.92
C HIS A 32 -5.12 -16.86 6.29
N GLU A 33 -5.02 -17.18 7.59
CA GLU A 33 -4.56 -18.49 8.07
C GLU A 33 -5.50 -19.63 7.64
N GLU A 34 -6.79 -19.36 7.46
CA GLU A 34 -7.77 -20.35 6.95
C GLU A 34 -7.71 -20.51 5.42
N GLY A 35 -7.04 -19.59 4.70
CA GLY A 35 -6.81 -19.67 3.26
C GLY A 35 -7.94 -19.10 2.40
N ALA A 36 -8.76 -18.23 3.01
CA ALA A 36 -9.95 -17.65 2.40
C ALA A 36 -9.67 -16.26 1.78
N LEU A 37 -8.65 -16.19 0.91
CA LEU A 37 -8.35 -14.97 0.14
C LEU A 37 -9.00 -15.04 -1.24
N ARG A 38 -9.58 -13.91 -1.66
CA ARG A 38 -9.93 -13.68 -3.07
C ARG A 38 -8.93 -12.70 -3.67
N ASP A 39 -8.29 -13.10 -4.75
CA ASP A 39 -7.52 -12.15 -5.56
C ASP A 39 -8.49 -11.21 -6.28
N SER A 40 -8.23 -9.91 -6.17
CA SER A 40 -8.95 -8.91 -6.95
C SER A 40 -8.33 -8.85 -8.35
N GLU A 41 -9.01 -9.44 -9.35
CA GLU A 41 -8.58 -9.45 -10.76
C GLU A 41 -8.60 -8.02 -11.34
N VAL A 42 -7.50 -7.61 -11.97
CA VAL A 42 -7.45 -6.37 -12.76
C VAL A 42 -7.44 -6.77 -14.23
N SER A 43 -8.47 -6.37 -14.97
CA SER A 43 -8.59 -6.61 -16.41
C SER A 43 -7.66 -5.68 -17.20
N GLU A 44 -6.80 -6.26 -18.05
CA GLU A 44 -5.96 -5.51 -19.00
C GLU A 44 -6.82 -5.00 -20.16
N ARG A 45 -7.37 -3.79 -20.02
CA ARG A 45 -7.95 -3.02 -21.12
C ARG A 45 -6.89 -2.09 -21.70
N PRO A 46 -6.96 -1.74 -23.00
CA PRO A 46 -6.10 -0.71 -23.57
C PRO A 46 -6.26 0.58 -22.75
N MET A 47 -5.13 1.13 -22.30
CA MET A 47 -5.13 2.34 -21.48
C MET A 47 -5.52 3.55 -22.32
N ASN A 48 -6.55 4.27 -21.90
CA ASN A 48 -6.82 5.61 -22.41
C ASN A 48 -5.73 6.59 -21.91
N GLU A 49 -5.71 7.83 -22.43
CA GLU A 49 -4.66 8.79 -22.06
C GLU A 49 -4.62 9.13 -20.57
N GLU A 50 -5.79 9.26 -19.93
CA GLU A 50 -5.90 9.47 -18.48
C GLU A 50 -5.30 8.29 -17.68
N GLN A 51 -5.55 7.05 -18.11
CA GLN A 51 -4.98 5.85 -17.49
C GLN A 51 -3.46 5.77 -17.67
N LYS A 52 -2.93 6.20 -18.83
CA LYS A 52 -1.48 6.34 -19.01
C LYS A 52 -0.91 7.39 -18.05
N TYR A 53 -1.59 8.51 -17.86
CA TYR A 53 -1.20 9.55 -16.92
C TYR A 53 -1.23 9.06 -15.47
N HIS A 54 -2.27 8.31 -15.08
CA HIS A 54 -2.34 7.66 -13.76
C HIS A 54 -1.15 6.71 -13.56
N TYR A 55 -0.83 5.93 -14.58
CA TYR A 55 0.30 5.02 -14.56
C TYR A 55 1.63 5.78 -14.43
N PHE A 56 1.82 6.89 -15.15
CA PHE A 56 2.97 7.77 -15.02
C PHE A 56 3.14 8.33 -13.59
N LEU A 57 2.08 8.86 -12.98
CA LEU A 57 2.13 9.34 -11.58
C LEU A 57 2.45 8.20 -10.60
N ASN A 58 1.87 7.02 -10.80
CA ASN A 58 2.19 5.84 -9.99
C ASN A 58 3.67 5.43 -10.14
N ARG A 59 4.24 5.59 -11.34
CA ARG A 59 5.67 5.31 -11.60
C ARG A 59 6.57 6.30 -10.88
N LEU A 60 6.28 7.60 -10.95
CA LEU A 60 7.01 8.63 -10.19
C LEU A 60 6.95 8.37 -8.68
N ALA A 61 5.76 8.05 -8.15
CA ALA A 61 5.63 7.69 -6.74
C ALA A 61 6.43 6.42 -6.40
N SER A 62 6.44 5.41 -7.28
CA SER A 62 7.12 4.13 -7.04
C SER A 62 8.63 4.23 -6.91
N ILE A 63 9.27 5.14 -7.65
CA ILE A 63 10.72 5.36 -7.59
C ILE A 63 11.14 6.25 -6.41
N CYS A 64 10.20 6.98 -5.81
CA CYS A 64 10.44 7.77 -4.59
C CYS A 64 10.33 6.92 -3.31
N ASP A 65 9.76 5.70 -3.40
CA ASP A 65 9.66 4.73 -2.30
C ASP A 65 10.99 3.95 -2.16
N SER A 66 11.95 4.58 -1.48
CA SER A 66 13.37 4.16 -1.46
C SER A 66 13.72 2.99 -0.54
N THR A 67 12.81 2.56 0.34
CA THR A 67 13.04 1.48 1.30
C THR A 67 11.92 0.46 1.27
N LYS A 68 12.22 -0.83 1.49
CA LYS A 68 11.15 -1.81 1.69
C LYS A 68 10.38 -1.49 2.99
N GLY A 69 9.07 -1.70 2.96
CA GLY A 69 8.17 -1.52 4.10
C GLY A 69 7.14 -0.43 3.83
N GLY A 70 6.71 0.25 4.89
CA GLY A 70 5.66 1.28 4.82
C GLY A 70 6.13 2.72 5.01
N LYS A 71 7.38 2.97 5.46
CA LYS A 71 7.82 4.30 5.89
C LYS A 71 7.98 5.30 4.74
N THR A 72 8.59 4.88 3.63
CA THR A 72 8.88 5.72 2.45
C THR A 72 7.83 5.59 1.35
N VAL A 73 6.70 4.91 1.61
CA VAL A 73 5.56 4.92 0.69
C VAL A 73 5.21 6.36 0.36
N THR A 74 5.19 6.65 -0.94
CA THR A 74 5.10 7.99 -1.48
C THR A 74 3.84 8.11 -2.30
N SER A 75 3.19 9.26 -2.21
CA SER A 75 2.12 9.67 -3.11
C SER A 75 2.46 11.01 -3.74
N ILE A 76 1.98 11.23 -4.96
CA ILE A 76 2.31 12.39 -5.79
C ILE A 76 1.09 12.84 -6.60
N THR A 77 0.98 14.15 -6.80
CA THR A 77 0.07 14.74 -7.78
C THR A 77 0.76 15.87 -8.53
N ILE A 78 0.19 16.26 -9.67
CA ILE A 78 0.64 17.41 -10.46
C ILE A 78 -0.52 18.39 -10.58
N LEU A 79 -0.28 19.62 -10.12
CA LEU A 79 -1.19 20.74 -10.31
C LEU A 79 -0.66 21.68 -11.39
N ASP A 80 -1.58 22.19 -12.20
CA ASP A 80 -1.35 23.19 -13.24
C ASP A 80 -1.41 24.59 -12.63
N GLY A 81 -0.25 25.20 -12.40
CA GLY A 81 -0.11 26.57 -11.92
C GLY A 81 -0.12 27.58 -13.07
N GLU A 82 -0.16 28.88 -12.75
CA GLU A 82 -0.22 29.92 -13.79
C GLU A 82 1.03 29.94 -14.70
N ASP A 83 2.22 29.72 -14.12
CA ASP A 83 3.50 29.78 -14.84
C ASP A 83 4.26 28.45 -14.89
N LYS A 84 3.89 27.50 -14.02
CA LYS A 84 4.64 26.26 -13.83
C LYS A 84 3.78 25.14 -13.23
N PHE A 85 4.14 23.90 -13.54
CA PHE A 85 3.57 22.72 -12.91
C PHE A 85 4.10 22.53 -11.49
N THR A 86 3.23 22.13 -10.57
CA THR A 86 3.59 21.82 -9.19
C THR A 86 3.49 20.32 -8.95
N TYR A 87 4.65 19.68 -8.80
CA TYR A 87 4.77 18.28 -8.38
C TYR A 87 4.74 18.24 -6.85
N ALA A 88 3.57 18.02 -6.28
CA ALA A 88 3.40 17.90 -4.83
C ALA A 88 3.48 16.42 -4.42
N PHE A 89 4.35 16.09 -3.48
CA PHE A 89 4.50 14.71 -3.00
C PHE A 89 4.58 14.64 -1.48
N GLY A 90 4.10 13.55 -0.91
CA GLY A 90 4.20 13.25 0.52
C GLY A 90 4.64 11.82 0.74
N CYS A 91 5.29 11.56 1.87
CA CYS A 91 5.71 10.24 2.29
C CYS A 91 5.08 9.89 3.64
N ASN A 92 4.82 8.61 3.89
CA ASN A 92 4.16 8.15 5.13
C ASN A 92 4.88 8.66 6.39
N GLN A 93 6.16 8.35 6.53
CA GLN A 93 6.92 8.64 7.75
C GLN A 93 8.42 8.71 7.48
N ILE A 94 8.86 9.87 7.03
CA ILE A 94 10.28 10.18 6.88
C ILE A 94 10.64 11.44 7.63
N ASN A 95 11.93 11.60 7.95
CA ASN A 95 12.41 12.82 8.57
C ASN A 95 12.55 13.94 7.51
N THR A 96 12.72 15.18 7.96
CA THR A 96 12.84 16.34 7.08
C THR A 96 14.03 16.25 6.10
N SER A 97 15.16 15.68 6.52
CA SER A 97 16.33 15.50 5.65
C SER A 97 16.04 14.53 4.52
N ASP A 98 15.49 13.35 4.83
CA ASP A 98 15.13 12.33 3.84
C ASP A 98 14.04 12.84 2.87
N LEU A 99 13.12 13.68 3.37
CA LEU A 99 12.09 14.32 2.55
C LEU A 99 12.70 15.28 1.52
N PHE A 100 13.69 16.08 1.94
CA PHE A 100 14.42 16.96 1.02
C PHE A 100 15.32 16.18 0.06
N GLU A 101 15.92 15.07 0.49
CA GLU A 101 16.67 14.19 -0.40
C GLU A 101 15.76 13.61 -1.51
N THR A 102 14.54 13.21 -1.14
CA THR A 102 13.54 12.72 -2.11
C THR A 102 13.11 13.84 -3.08
N ARG A 103 12.91 15.06 -2.58
CA ARG A 103 12.62 16.25 -3.43
C ARG A 103 13.74 16.50 -4.43
N ASP A 104 15.00 16.46 -3.97
CA ASP A 104 16.17 16.76 -4.79
C ASP A 104 16.39 15.67 -5.84
N PHE A 105 16.19 14.40 -5.46
CA PHE A 105 16.17 13.28 -6.39
C PHE A 105 15.11 13.47 -7.49
N LEU A 106 13.85 13.70 -7.12
CA LEU A 106 12.76 13.87 -8.07
C LEU A 106 12.98 15.08 -8.98
N THR A 107 13.47 16.20 -8.42
CA THR A 107 13.81 17.40 -9.19
C THR A 107 14.90 17.13 -10.22
N ALA A 108 15.98 16.46 -9.81
CA ALA A 108 17.09 16.12 -10.70
C ALA A 108 16.63 15.15 -11.81
N LEU A 109 15.79 14.18 -11.47
CA LEU A 109 15.25 13.20 -12.41
C LEU A 109 14.39 13.87 -13.50
N LEU A 110 13.45 14.74 -13.10
CA LEU A 110 12.59 15.47 -14.03
C LEU A 110 13.41 16.37 -14.96
N LYS A 111 14.42 17.09 -14.42
CA LYS A 111 15.36 17.88 -15.22
C LYS A 111 16.15 17.03 -16.21
N LYS A 112 16.50 15.80 -15.85
CA LYS A 112 17.24 14.88 -16.72
C LYS A 112 16.38 14.35 -17.87
N LEU A 113 15.08 14.19 -17.65
CA LEU A 113 14.11 13.77 -18.66
C LEU A 113 13.74 14.90 -19.64
N SER A 114 13.75 16.14 -19.17
CA SER A 114 13.37 17.33 -19.94
C SER A 114 14.07 17.40 -21.31
N GLY A 115 13.26 17.53 -22.37
CA GLY A 115 13.73 17.65 -23.75
C GLY A 115 14.07 16.32 -24.43
N ALA A 116 13.84 15.18 -23.78
CA ALA A 116 14.15 13.87 -24.35
C ALA A 116 13.40 13.60 -25.66
N HIS A 117 12.18 14.11 -25.82
CA HIS A 117 11.33 13.96 -27.01
C HIS A 117 12.04 14.42 -28.29
N GLY A 118 12.82 15.51 -28.20
CA GLY A 118 13.57 16.11 -29.32
C GLY A 118 14.90 15.44 -29.65
N LEU A 119 15.35 14.46 -28.85
CA LEU A 119 16.63 13.79 -29.03
C LEU A 119 16.59 12.65 -30.05
N GLY A 120 17.74 12.36 -30.67
CA GLY A 120 17.93 11.17 -31.49
C GLY A 120 17.93 9.86 -30.66
N GLN A 121 17.82 8.71 -31.34
CA GLN A 121 17.67 7.42 -30.64
C GLN A 121 18.86 7.07 -29.73
N GLU A 122 20.10 7.36 -30.14
CA GLU A 122 21.29 7.08 -29.32
C GLU A 122 21.35 7.99 -28.09
N GLU A 123 20.94 9.25 -28.23
CA GLU A 123 20.87 10.21 -27.14
C GLU A 123 19.77 9.83 -26.13
N LYS A 124 18.58 9.42 -26.62
CA LYS A 124 17.51 8.86 -25.78
C LYS A 124 17.97 7.66 -24.96
N ARG A 125 18.76 6.75 -25.55
CA ARG A 125 19.35 5.62 -24.82
C ARG A 125 20.38 6.06 -23.77
N SER A 126 21.08 7.17 -24.00
CA SER A 126 21.96 7.76 -22.98
C SER A 126 21.15 8.33 -21.83
N VAL A 127 20.05 9.05 -22.11
CA VAL A 127 19.14 9.56 -21.08
C VAL A 127 18.52 8.41 -20.29
N GLU A 128 18.02 7.35 -20.95
CA GLU A 128 17.49 6.14 -20.29
C GLU A 128 18.50 5.54 -19.32
N ARG A 129 19.76 5.47 -19.74
CA ARG A 129 20.85 4.93 -18.94
C ARG A 129 21.12 5.76 -17.69
N ASP A 130 21.15 7.08 -17.84
CA ASP A 130 21.41 8.00 -16.74
C ASP A 130 20.22 8.06 -15.76
N VAL A 131 18.99 8.08 -16.28
CA VAL A 131 17.75 8.02 -15.49
C VAL A 131 17.69 6.72 -14.69
N LEU A 132 17.96 5.58 -15.33
CA LEU A 132 18.03 4.29 -14.66
C LEU A 132 19.08 4.31 -13.54
N LYS A 133 20.26 4.87 -13.82
CA LYS A 133 21.34 5.00 -12.83
C LYS A 133 20.88 5.79 -11.59
N MET A 134 20.25 6.95 -11.79
CA MET A 134 19.71 7.77 -10.69
C MET A 134 18.68 6.99 -9.86
N ILE A 135 17.74 6.31 -10.52
CA ILE A 135 16.72 5.49 -9.86
C ILE A 135 17.35 4.37 -9.02
N LEU A 136 18.33 3.66 -9.57
CA LEU A 136 19.00 2.54 -8.90
C LEU A 136 19.80 2.99 -7.68
N THR A 137 20.53 4.10 -7.79
CA THR A 137 21.27 4.66 -6.65
C THR A 137 20.31 5.04 -5.52
N PHE A 138 19.25 5.81 -5.83
CA PHE A 138 18.26 6.22 -4.84
C PHE A 138 17.53 5.03 -4.18
N ASN A 139 17.23 3.98 -4.96
CA ASN A 139 16.52 2.78 -4.47
C ASN A 139 17.44 1.64 -4.00
N SER A 140 18.75 1.86 -3.88
CA SER A 140 19.73 0.84 -3.48
C SER A 140 19.39 0.12 -2.17
N PRO A 141 18.88 0.79 -1.11
CA PRO A 141 18.42 0.11 0.10
C PRO A 141 17.28 -0.88 -0.17
N ARG A 142 16.25 -0.46 -0.91
CA ARG A 142 15.11 -1.32 -1.29
C ARG A 142 15.51 -2.47 -2.20
N ILE A 143 16.37 -2.21 -3.19
CA ILE A 143 16.90 -3.24 -4.09
C ILE A 143 17.66 -4.31 -3.30
N SER A 144 18.45 -3.91 -2.30
CA SER A 144 19.16 -4.85 -1.43
C SER A 144 18.21 -5.78 -0.68
N CYS A 145 17.07 -5.27 -0.18
CA CYS A 145 16.04 -6.10 0.45
C CYS A 145 15.45 -7.11 -0.54
N TYR A 146 15.03 -6.67 -1.72
CA TYR A 146 14.49 -7.57 -2.75
C TYR A 146 15.51 -8.65 -3.18
N LEU A 147 16.79 -8.29 -3.26
CA LEU A 147 17.84 -9.23 -3.60
C LEU A 147 18.07 -10.27 -2.47
N GLY A 148 18.02 -9.86 -1.21
CA GLY A 148 18.11 -10.76 -0.06
C GLY A 148 16.94 -11.76 -0.02
N GLU A 149 15.72 -11.27 -0.24
CA GLU A 149 14.51 -12.10 -0.30
C GLU A 149 14.52 -13.03 -1.51
N LEU A 150 14.98 -12.55 -2.66
CA LEU A 150 15.16 -13.38 -3.85
C LEU A 150 16.07 -14.58 -3.55
N LYS A 151 17.23 -14.35 -2.91
CA LYS A 151 18.16 -15.43 -2.53
C LYS A 151 17.49 -16.44 -1.59
N ARG A 152 16.72 -15.96 -0.60
CA ARG A 152 15.95 -16.83 0.31
C ARG A 152 14.92 -17.67 -0.44
N SER A 153 14.11 -17.05 -1.30
CA SER A 153 13.08 -17.73 -2.08
C SER A 153 13.70 -18.74 -3.07
N ILE A 154 14.83 -18.40 -3.69
CA ILE A 154 15.57 -19.34 -4.55
C ILE A 154 15.97 -20.59 -3.77
N GLY A 155 16.58 -20.43 -2.58
CA GLY A 155 16.97 -21.57 -1.75
C GLY A 155 15.79 -22.50 -1.42
N GLN A 156 14.64 -21.92 -1.06
CA GLN A 156 13.41 -22.68 -0.80
C GLN A 156 12.85 -23.38 -2.05
N CYS A 157 12.88 -22.71 -3.21
CA CYS A 157 12.45 -23.31 -4.48
C CYS A 157 13.39 -24.43 -4.95
N VAL A 158 14.71 -24.29 -4.74
CA VAL A 158 15.69 -25.36 -5.05
C VAL A 158 15.46 -26.57 -4.17
N GLU A 159 15.26 -26.37 -2.87
CA GLU A 159 14.92 -27.46 -1.94
C GLU A 159 13.61 -28.14 -2.37
N TYR A 160 12.58 -27.37 -2.74
CA TYR A 160 11.34 -27.92 -3.28
C TYR A 160 11.59 -28.79 -4.51
N CYS A 161 12.34 -28.29 -5.49
CA CYS A 161 12.67 -29.01 -6.72
C CYS A 161 13.43 -30.31 -6.45
N SER A 162 14.38 -30.32 -5.51
CA SER A 162 15.16 -31.51 -5.14
C SER A 162 14.33 -32.66 -4.57
N ARG A 163 13.15 -32.35 -4.01
CA ARG A 163 12.21 -33.34 -3.47
C ARG A 163 11.28 -33.92 -4.53
N GLN A 164 11.22 -33.33 -5.72
CA GLN A 164 10.40 -33.80 -6.83
C GLN A 164 11.18 -34.84 -7.65
N THR A 165 10.44 -35.73 -8.32
CA THR A 165 11.02 -36.79 -9.17
C THR A 165 10.84 -36.55 -10.67
N ASN A 166 10.19 -35.44 -11.06
CA ASN A 166 9.95 -35.11 -12.46
C ASN A 166 11.11 -34.30 -13.08
N ALA A 167 11.35 -34.52 -14.37
CA ALA A 167 12.46 -33.91 -15.11
C ALA A 167 12.37 -32.37 -15.16
N ASP A 168 11.16 -31.82 -15.21
CA ASP A 168 10.94 -30.38 -15.23
C ASP A 168 11.45 -29.73 -13.93
N ALA A 169 11.08 -30.28 -12.77
CA ALA A 169 11.55 -29.76 -11.48
C ALA A 169 13.08 -29.80 -11.34
N THR A 170 13.74 -30.85 -11.84
CA THR A 170 15.21 -30.93 -11.87
C THR A 170 15.80 -29.82 -12.74
N SER A 171 15.30 -29.65 -13.97
CA SER A 171 15.78 -28.60 -14.88
C SER A 171 15.57 -27.19 -14.31
N ILE A 172 14.42 -26.95 -13.66
CA ILE A 172 14.14 -25.67 -13.00
C ILE A 172 15.05 -25.47 -11.78
N GLY A 173 15.33 -26.52 -11.01
CA GLY A 173 16.28 -26.48 -9.89
C GLY A 173 17.71 -26.11 -10.31
N ASP A 174 18.17 -26.64 -11.45
CA ASP A 174 19.47 -26.30 -12.04
C ASP A 174 19.51 -24.84 -12.53
N ALA A 175 18.42 -24.37 -13.14
CA ALA A 175 18.27 -22.99 -13.57
C ALA A 175 18.27 -22.01 -12.38
N LEU A 176 17.59 -22.36 -11.29
CA LEU A 176 17.59 -21.61 -10.03
C LEU A 176 18.99 -21.55 -9.39
N THR A 177 19.71 -22.67 -9.39
CA THR A 177 21.10 -22.74 -8.89
C THR A 177 22.03 -21.85 -9.72
N THR A 178 21.79 -21.77 -11.03
CA THR A 178 22.54 -20.88 -11.92
C THR A 178 22.22 -19.42 -11.66
N LEU A 179 20.94 -19.09 -11.44
CA LEU A 179 20.51 -17.74 -11.03
C LEU A 179 21.17 -17.34 -9.69
N ASP A 180 21.12 -18.21 -8.69
CA ASP A 180 21.72 -17.97 -7.37
C ASP A 180 23.21 -17.63 -7.49
N ARG A 181 23.95 -18.44 -8.26
CA ARG A 181 25.38 -18.19 -8.53
C ARG A 181 25.60 -16.84 -9.22
N GLY A 182 24.74 -16.46 -10.16
CA GLY A 182 24.84 -15.20 -10.89
C GLY A 182 24.60 -13.95 -10.04
N ILE A 183 23.91 -14.08 -8.90
CA ILE A 183 23.57 -12.95 -8.01
C ILE A 183 24.23 -13.02 -6.63
N LYS A 184 24.99 -14.09 -6.35
CA LYS A 184 25.51 -14.43 -5.01
C LYS A 184 26.29 -13.30 -4.37
N ASP A 185 27.24 -12.74 -5.10
CA ASP A 185 28.21 -11.76 -4.58
C ASP A 185 27.78 -10.30 -4.78
N ILE A 186 26.57 -10.07 -5.30
CA ILE A 186 26.06 -8.73 -5.57
C ILE A 186 25.49 -8.11 -4.30
N THR A 187 25.94 -6.89 -3.99
CA THR A 187 25.46 -6.04 -2.88
C THR A 187 25.43 -4.59 -3.35
N PHE A 188 24.41 -3.82 -2.95
CA PHE A 188 24.32 -2.39 -3.26
C PHE A 188 24.81 -1.49 -2.12
N LYS A 189 25.21 -2.08 -0.98
CA LYS A 189 25.63 -1.30 0.19
C LYS A 189 26.93 -0.56 -0.11
N GLY A 190 26.89 0.77 -0.02
CA GLY A 190 28.06 1.64 -0.19
C GLY A 190 28.60 1.71 -1.62
N LEU A 191 27.79 1.28 -2.60
CA LEU A 191 28.16 1.43 -4.00
C LEU A 191 27.98 2.88 -4.45
N ASP A 192 28.92 3.34 -5.27
CA ASP A 192 28.73 4.55 -6.03
C ASP A 192 27.76 4.33 -7.20
N GLU A 193 27.42 5.45 -7.82
CA GLU A 193 26.51 5.56 -8.95
C GLU A 193 26.86 4.64 -10.14
N ARG A 194 28.15 4.47 -10.47
CA ARG A 194 28.61 3.59 -11.56
C ARG A 194 28.55 2.13 -11.16
N GLN A 195 28.95 1.83 -9.93
CA GLN A 195 28.94 0.46 -9.39
C GLN A 195 27.51 -0.08 -9.28
N CYS A 196 26.54 0.72 -8.84
CA CYS A 196 25.12 0.33 -8.80
C CYS A 196 24.61 -0.11 -10.18
N GLN A 197 25.04 0.59 -11.23
CA GLN A 197 24.64 0.27 -12.60
C GLN A 197 25.24 -1.05 -13.09
N GLU A 198 26.53 -1.28 -12.84
CA GLU A 198 27.22 -2.53 -13.19
C GLU A 198 26.58 -3.72 -12.45
N ALA A 199 26.36 -3.58 -11.13
CA ALA A 199 25.67 -4.58 -10.31
C ALA A 199 24.26 -4.89 -10.81
N TYR A 200 23.47 -3.87 -11.14
CA TYR A 200 22.12 -4.08 -11.66
C TYR A 200 22.12 -4.75 -13.03
N LYS A 201 23.08 -4.42 -13.90
CA LYS A 201 23.24 -5.06 -15.21
C LYS A 201 23.48 -6.56 -15.06
N ASP A 202 24.32 -6.97 -14.11
CA ASP A 202 24.62 -8.37 -13.84
C ASP A 202 23.38 -9.12 -13.30
N ILE A 203 22.65 -8.50 -12.36
CA ILE A 203 21.36 -9.04 -11.88
C ILE A 203 20.37 -9.20 -13.04
N PHE A 204 20.20 -8.16 -13.85
CA PHE A 204 19.26 -8.16 -14.96
C PHE A 204 19.61 -9.25 -15.98
N GLN A 205 20.89 -9.44 -16.27
CA GLN A 205 21.35 -10.48 -17.18
C GLN A 205 21.13 -11.88 -16.60
N ALA A 206 21.38 -12.09 -15.30
CA ALA A 206 21.12 -13.35 -14.62
C ALA A 206 19.62 -13.70 -14.61
N ILE A 207 18.77 -12.73 -14.28
CA ILE A 207 17.30 -12.88 -14.31
C ILE A 207 16.82 -13.18 -15.73
N LYS A 208 17.33 -12.47 -16.74
CA LYS A 208 16.96 -12.71 -18.14
C LYS A 208 17.35 -14.11 -18.60
N GLY A 209 18.51 -14.60 -18.19
CA GLY A 209 18.95 -15.97 -18.47
C GLY A 209 18.09 -17.04 -17.79
N PHE A 210 17.52 -16.73 -16.62
CA PHE A 210 16.63 -17.62 -15.88
C PHE A 210 15.21 -17.67 -16.45
N LEU A 211 14.62 -16.52 -16.82
CA LEU A 211 13.21 -16.40 -17.20
C LEU A 211 12.89 -16.86 -18.63
N THR A 212 13.11 -18.15 -18.91
CA THR A 212 12.64 -18.82 -20.12
C THR A 212 11.12 -19.06 -20.08
N ASP A 213 10.49 -19.31 -21.24
CA ASP A 213 9.04 -19.57 -21.30
C ASP A 213 8.62 -20.78 -20.45
N ASN A 214 9.42 -21.84 -20.45
CA ASN A 214 9.19 -23.01 -19.60
C ASN A 214 9.20 -22.63 -18.11
N VAL A 215 10.19 -21.84 -17.68
CA VAL A 215 10.28 -21.36 -16.29
C VAL A 215 9.07 -20.51 -15.94
N LYS A 216 8.62 -19.61 -16.83
CA LYS A 216 7.44 -18.77 -16.59
C LYS A 216 6.16 -19.59 -16.42
N VAL A 217 5.93 -20.59 -17.28
CA VAL A 217 4.77 -21.49 -17.20
C VAL A 217 4.83 -22.29 -15.90
N TYR A 218 5.96 -22.92 -15.61
CA TYR A 218 6.17 -23.70 -14.38
C TYR A 218 5.91 -22.84 -13.13
N MET A 219 6.50 -21.64 -13.06
CA MET A 219 6.28 -20.71 -11.96
C MET A 219 4.82 -20.28 -11.84
N GLY A 220 4.12 -20.05 -12.95
CA GLY A 220 2.71 -19.67 -12.99
C GLY A 220 1.81 -20.77 -12.42
N GLU A 221 2.00 -22.01 -12.89
CA GLU A 221 1.26 -23.18 -12.40
C GLU A 221 1.52 -23.42 -10.92
N ARG A 222 2.78 -23.33 -10.46
CA ARG A 222 3.12 -23.55 -9.05
C ARG A 222 2.63 -22.42 -8.15
N ALA A 223 2.73 -21.16 -8.59
CA ALA A 223 2.18 -20.04 -7.83
C ALA A 223 0.65 -20.13 -7.68
N ALA A 224 -0.06 -20.69 -8.67
CA ALA A 224 -1.51 -20.88 -8.62
C ALA A 224 -1.94 -22.11 -7.80
N THR A 225 -1.12 -23.17 -7.75
CA THR A 225 -1.50 -24.46 -7.14
C THR A 225 -0.92 -24.70 -5.75
N GLN A 226 0.17 -24.02 -5.38
CA GLN A 226 0.84 -24.25 -4.09
C GLN A 226 0.25 -23.37 -2.98
N GLY A 227 -0.99 -23.71 -2.59
CA GLY A 227 -1.66 -23.13 -1.43
C GLY A 227 -1.41 -23.85 -0.10
N ARG A 228 -0.93 -25.10 -0.08
CA ARG A 228 -0.55 -25.87 1.14
C ARG A 228 0.01 -27.25 0.76
N PHE A 229 1.02 -27.73 1.49
CA PHE A 229 1.22 -29.17 1.67
C PHE A 229 0.36 -29.70 2.83
N ASN A 230 0.01 -30.99 2.80
CA ASN A 230 -0.68 -31.69 3.91
C ASN A 230 0.16 -31.79 5.21
N ASP A 231 1.39 -31.27 5.23
CA ASP A 231 2.31 -31.30 6.39
C ASP A 231 2.37 -29.97 7.17
N GLY A 232 1.52 -28.99 6.81
CA GLY A 232 1.46 -27.69 7.48
C GLY A 232 2.55 -26.69 7.06
N ARG A 233 3.42 -27.02 6.11
CA ARG A 233 4.37 -26.07 5.51
C ARG A 233 3.80 -25.56 4.19
N SER A 234 3.46 -24.27 4.12
CA SER A 234 3.12 -23.65 2.85
C SER A 234 4.39 -23.54 1.99
N SER A 235 4.37 -24.03 0.75
CA SER A 235 5.44 -23.72 -0.21
C SER A 235 5.15 -22.36 -0.87
N GLU A 236 5.19 -21.33 -0.04
CA GLU A 236 5.04 -19.91 -0.39
C GLU A 236 6.21 -19.35 -1.22
N CYS A 237 7.20 -20.17 -1.55
CA CYS A 237 8.44 -19.77 -2.20
C CYS A 237 8.25 -19.29 -3.65
N TRP A 238 7.36 -19.90 -4.43
CA TRP A 238 7.14 -19.51 -5.85
C TRP A 238 6.45 -18.15 -6.02
N PRO A 239 5.36 -17.83 -5.27
CA PRO A 239 4.82 -16.47 -5.27
C PRO A 239 5.86 -15.41 -4.88
N ASP A 240 6.68 -15.68 -3.86
CA ASP A 240 7.72 -14.74 -3.40
C ASP A 240 8.86 -14.60 -4.41
N LEU A 241 9.28 -15.71 -5.04
CA LEU A 241 10.25 -15.70 -6.13
C LEU A 241 9.74 -14.82 -7.29
N ARG A 242 8.50 -15.05 -7.73
CA ARG A 242 7.86 -14.27 -8.81
C ARG A 242 7.78 -12.79 -8.44
N HIS A 243 7.37 -12.48 -7.21
CA HIS A 243 7.26 -11.10 -6.72
C HIS A 243 8.60 -10.36 -6.81
N ASN A 244 9.67 -10.94 -6.23
CA ASN A 244 10.98 -10.31 -6.19
C ASN A 244 11.61 -10.17 -7.58
N LEU A 245 11.48 -11.17 -8.46
CA LEU A 245 11.95 -11.08 -9.84
C LEU A 245 11.25 -9.94 -10.60
N SER A 246 9.93 -9.87 -10.48
CA SER A 246 9.14 -8.82 -11.12
C SER A 246 9.58 -7.43 -10.65
N ARG A 247 9.82 -7.26 -9.34
CA ARG A 247 10.28 -5.99 -8.74
C ARG A 247 11.62 -5.54 -9.30
N LEU A 248 12.58 -6.45 -9.40
CA LEU A 248 13.91 -6.13 -9.90
C LEU A 248 13.91 -5.77 -11.40
N GLN A 249 13.10 -6.45 -12.21
CA GLN A 249 12.99 -6.14 -13.65
C GLN A 249 12.29 -4.80 -13.92
N ASN A 250 11.42 -4.37 -13.00
CA ASN A 250 10.52 -3.24 -13.17
C ASN A 250 11.25 -1.87 -13.24
N TYR A 251 12.46 -1.75 -12.68
CA TYR A 251 13.22 -0.49 -12.70
C TYR A 251 13.60 -0.07 -14.12
N LYS A 252 14.06 -1.01 -14.95
CA LYS A 252 14.37 -0.71 -16.36
C LYS A 252 13.13 -0.24 -17.12
N ARG A 253 12.01 -0.95 -16.97
CA ARG A 253 10.75 -0.55 -17.63
C ARG A 253 10.28 0.82 -17.14
N THR A 254 10.45 1.12 -15.85
CA THR A 254 10.10 2.44 -15.31
C THR A 254 10.91 3.56 -15.96
N ALA A 255 12.21 3.40 -16.17
CA ALA A 255 13.01 4.42 -16.86
C ALA A 255 12.52 4.67 -18.30
N GLN A 256 12.08 3.62 -18.99
CA GLN A 256 11.50 3.71 -20.33
C GLN A 256 10.13 4.40 -20.30
N ASP A 257 9.26 4.00 -19.37
CA ASP A 257 7.93 4.60 -19.18
C ASP A 257 8.02 6.12 -18.92
N LEU A 258 9.05 6.58 -18.20
CA LEU A 258 9.27 8.01 -17.93
C LEU A 258 9.72 8.81 -19.16
N ILE A 259 10.49 8.20 -20.06
CA ILE A 259 10.89 8.83 -21.33
C ILE A 259 9.71 8.85 -22.30
N GLU A 260 8.92 7.78 -22.33
CA GLU A 260 7.66 7.72 -23.07
C GLU A 260 6.71 8.83 -22.59
N ALA A 261 6.56 9.01 -21.27
CA ALA A 261 5.73 10.06 -20.69
C ALA A 261 6.24 11.48 -21.03
N GLU A 262 7.56 11.72 -21.07
CA GLU A 262 8.10 13.03 -21.51
C GLU A 262 7.87 13.28 -23.00
N SER A 263 7.79 12.22 -23.81
CA SER A 263 7.41 12.34 -25.22
C SER A 263 5.91 12.62 -25.40
N GLU A 264 5.05 12.11 -24.50
CA GLU A 264 3.60 12.33 -24.54
C GLU A 264 3.18 13.69 -23.94
N TRP A 265 3.80 14.12 -22.83
CA TRP A 265 3.44 15.35 -22.09
C TRP A 265 4.68 16.20 -21.77
N SER A 266 5.40 16.60 -22.81
CA SER A 266 6.69 17.32 -22.70
C SER A 266 6.63 18.58 -21.83
N GLU A 267 5.48 19.27 -21.79
CA GLU A 267 5.24 20.48 -21.02
C GLU A 267 5.40 20.26 -19.50
N LEU A 268 5.08 19.05 -19.00
CA LEU A 268 5.19 18.73 -17.58
C LEU A 268 6.65 18.75 -17.09
N PHE A 269 7.62 18.64 -18.00
CA PHE A 269 9.04 18.54 -17.68
C PHE A 269 9.82 19.84 -17.93
N GLN A 270 9.15 20.92 -18.36
CA GLN A 270 9.79 22.20 -18.69
C GLN A 270 9.83 23.13 -17.47
N GLU A 271 8.72 23.83 -17.22
CA GLU A 271 8.60 24.76 -16.10
C GLU A 271 7.85 24.07 -14.96
N PHE A 272 8.60 23.64 -13.93
CA PHE A 272 8.02 22.94 -12.80
C PHE A 272 8.71 23.27 -11.47
N VAL A 273 8.00 22.97 -10.37
CA VAL A 273 8.53 22.97 -9.00
C VAL A 273 8.13 21.68 -8.31
N VAL A 274 9.03 21.14 -7.48
CA VAL A 274 8.75 19.99 -6.63
C VAL A 274 8.52 20.49 -5.20
N VAL A 275 7.33 20.22 -4.67
CA VAL A 275 6.89 20.65 -3.33
C VAL A 275 6.76 19.42 -2.42
N PRO A 276 7.64 19.27 -1.42
CA PRO A 276 7.48 18.23 -0.42
C PRO A 276 6.40 18.59 0.60
N ILE A 277 5.57 17.62 0.97
CA ILE A 277 4.57 17.70 2.04
C ILE A 277 5.12 16.95 3.25
N GLU A 278 5.13 17.61 4.40
CA GLU A 278 5.66 17.04 5.64
C GLU A 278 4.89 15.78 6.06
N SER A 279 5.63 14.74 6.46
CA SER A 279 5.04 13.53 7.06
C SER A 279 4.35 13.87 8.38
N SER A 280 3.25 13.17 8.66
CA SER A 280 2.53 13.34 9.92
C SER A 280 3.36 12.90 11.14
N LEU A 281 3.13 13.55 12.27
CA LEU A 281 3.61 13.08 13.56
C LEU A 281 2.82 11.85 14.01
N LYS A 282 3.52 10.95 14.71
CA LYS A 282 2.94 9.75 15.33
C LYS A 282 1.99 10.15 16.46
N ASP A 283 0.78 9.60 16.43
CA ASP A 283 -0.13 9.70 17.57
C ASP A 283 0.25 8.66 18.65
N PRO A 284 0.06 8.97 19.95
CA PRO A 284 0.17 7.97 21.00
C PRO A 284 -0.91 6.89 20.84
N ASN A 285 -0.69 5.72 21.46
CA ASN A 285 -1.66 4.62 21.41
C ASN A 285 -3.06 5.13 21.86
N PRO A 286 -4.08 5.09 20.97
CA PRO A 286 -5.42 5.59 21.24
C PRO A 286 -6.29 4.66 22.09
N LEU A 287 -5.81 3.46 22.40
CA LEU A 287 -6.50 2.38 23.07
C LEU A 287 -5.94 2.17 24.48
N GLY A 288 -6.72 1.47 25.31
CA GLY A 288 -6.31 1.06 26.65
C GLY A 288 -6.76 -0.37 26.94
N ARG A 289 -6.59 -0.83 28.20
CA ARG A 289 -6.87 -2.22 28.60
C ARG A 289 -8.31 -2.69 28.33
N LYS A 290 -9.28 -1.77 28.28
CA LYS A 290 -10.68 -2.10 27.97
C LYS A 290 -10.90 -2.51 26.51
N SER A 291 -9.91 -2.33 25.64
CA SER A 291 -9.95 -2.62 24.20
C SER A 291 -9.19 -3.90 23.84
N GLU A 292 -8.93 -4.77 24.82
CA GLU A 292 -8.12 -6.00 24.66
C GLU A 292 -8.93 -7.28 24.42
N SER A 293 -10.26 -7.22 24.42
CA SER A 293 -11.11 -8.39 24.15
C SER A 293 -12.14 -8.11 23.07
N ALA A 294 -12.42 -9.13 22.25
CA ALA A 294 -13.43 -9.04 21.20
C ALA A 294 -14.82 -8.77 21.80
N ASP A 295 -15.16 -9.39 22.94
CA ASP A 295 -16.44 -9.18 23.63
C ASP A 295 -16.69 -7.71 23.97
N ALA A 296 -15.69 -7.06 24.58
CA ALA A 296 -15.80 -5.67 24.99
C ALA A 296 -15.92 -4.73 23.77
N ILE A 297 -15.17 -5.02 22.70
CA ILE A 297 -15.23 -4.26 21.45
C ILE A 297 -16.60 -4.41 20.79
N ILE A 298 -17.11 -5.63 20.66
CA ILE A 298 -18.43 -5.92 20.07
C ILE A 298 -19.54 -5.18 20.81
N GLY A 299 -19.50 -5.18 22.14
CA GLY A 299 -20.48 -4.47 22.97
C GLY A 299 -20.51 -2.95 22.74
N ARG A 300 -19.42 -2.35 22.26
CA ARG A 300 -19.36 -0.92 21.91
C ARG A 300 -19.56 -0.65 20.41
N MET A 301 -19.43 -1.68 19.59
CA MET A 301 -19.60 -1.61 18.15
C MET A 301 -21.06 -1.74 17.73
N CYS A 302 -21.83 -2.59 18.41
CA CYS A 302 -23.21 -2.93 18.05
C CYS A 302 -24.23 -2.22 18.98
N GLY A 303 -25.30 -1.67 18.39
CA GLY A 303 -26.31 -0.91 19.12
C GLY A 303 -27.37 -1.77 19.80
N ASP A 304 -27.76 -2.90 19.19
CA ASP A 304 -28.84 -3.76 19.68
C ASP A 304 -28.32 -5.04 20.34
N GLU A 305 -29.08 -5.55 21.30
CA GLU A 305 -28.71 -6.70 22.13
C GLU A 305 -28.64 -8.02 21.33
N ALA A 306 -29.53 -8.19 20.34
CA ALA A 306 -29.58 -9.39 19.51
C ALA A 306 -28.30 -9.54 18.66
N SER A 307 -27.88 -8.47 17.98
CA SER A 307 -26.62 -8.43 17.23
C SER A 307 -25.42 -8.60 18.14
N GLN A 308 -25.41 -7.95 19.31
CA GLN A 308 -24.33 -8.14 20.28
C GLN A 308 -24.20 -9.62 20.67
N GLN A 309 -25.30 -10.27 21.02
CA GLN A 309 -25.29 -11.68 21.42
C GLN A 309 -24.79 -12.58 20.28
N ARG A 310 -25.29 -12.36 19.06
CA ARG A 310 -24.86 -13.10 17.86
C ARG A 310 -23.36 -12.97 17.62
N TYR A 311 -22.83 -11.75 17.57
CA TYR A 311 -21.41 -11.53 17.28
C TYR A 311 -20.51 -11.98 18.43
N ARG A 312 -20.96 -11.87 19.70
CA ARG A 312 -20.23 -12.42 20.85
C ARG A 312 -20.08 -13.93 20.74
N THR A 313 -21.13 -14.66 20.39
CA THR A 313 -21.06 -16.11 20.18
C THR A 313 -20.07 -16.47 19.05
N LEU A 314 -20.08 -15.73 17.93
CA LEU A 314 -19.12 -15.94 16.84
C LEU A 314 -17.67 -15.67 17.29
N ALA A 315 -17.44 -14.57 18.02
CA ALA A 315 -16.12 -14.25 18.55
C ALA A 315 -15.62 -15.24 19.61
N GLN A 316 -16.52 -15.82 20.41
CA GLN A 316 -16.20 -16.90 21.35
C GLN A 316 -15.72 -18.15 20.62
N ASN A 317 -16.37 -18.53 19.52
CA ASN A 317 -15.93 -19.66 18.69
C ASN A 317 -14.53 -19.43 18.09
N LEU A 318 -14.18 -18.18 17.79
CA LEU A 318 -12.87 -17.81 17.26
C LEU A 318 -11.77 -17.74 18.33
N GLN A 319 -12.08 -17.91 19.62
CA GLN A 319 -11.04 -17.97 20.65
C GLN A 319 -10.14 -19.21 20.50
N VAL A 320 -10.58 -20.27 19.82
CA VAL A 320 -9.72 -21.40 19.42
C VAL A 320 -8.54 -20.94 18.53
N MET A 321 -8.68 -19.82 17.84
CA MET A 321 -7.65 -19.18 17.00
C MET A 321 -6.96 -18.00 17.72
N ASN A 322 -7.13 -17.89 19.04
CA ASN A 322 -6.56 -16.86 19.92
C ASN A 322 -6.92 -15.42 19.51
N LEU A 323 -8.19 -15.18 19.15
CA LEU A 323 -8.66 -13.86 18.70
C LEU A 323 -8.32 -12.72 19.69
N ASP A 324 -8.58 -12.90 20.98
CA ASP A 324 -8.30 -11.86 21.97
C ASP A 324 -6.80 -11.58 22.11
N ASP A 325 -5.95 -12.60 22.03
CA ASP A 325 -4.49 -12.40 22.08
C ASP A 325 -3.97 -11.69 20.83
N ARG A 326 -4.56 -11.93 19.66
CA ARG A 326 -4.27 -11.18 18.43
C ARG A 326 -4.67 -9.70 18.55
N ILE A 327 -5.76 -9.41 19.25
CA ILE A 327 -6.18 -8.03 19.55
C ILE A 327 -5.19 -7.38 20.52
N LYS A 328 -4.86 -8.05 21.62
CA LYS A 328 -3.89 -7.57 22.63
C LYS A 328 -2.52 -7.27 22.06
N LYS A 329 -1.98 -8.16 21.22
CA LYS A 329 -0.67 -7.98 20.56
C LYS A 329 -0.58 -6.70 19.73
N ARG A 330 -1.71 -6.11 19.33
CA ARG A 330 -1.78 -4.86 18.57
C ARG A 330 -2.03 -3.64 19.42
N ASN A 331 -2.48 -3.83 20.67
CA ASN A 331 -2.74 -2.78 21.63
C ASN A 331 -1.54 -2.61 22.57
N THR A 332 -0.36 -2.34 21.98
CA THR A 332 0.90 -2.22 22.70
C THR A 332 1.37 -0.77 22.75
N SER A 333 2.45 -0.51 23.49
CA SER A 333 3.13 0.80 23.48
C SER A 333 3.68 1.15 22.11
N SER A 334 4.01 0.18 21.24
CA SER A 334 4.49 0.42 19.87
C SER A 334 3.39 0.85 18.90
N PHE A 335 2.11 0.78 19.29
CA PHE A 335 1.02 1.26 18.46
C PHE A 335 1.08 2.78 18.31
N ARG A 336 1.45 3.26 17.12
CA ARG A 336 1.73 4.66 16.80
C ARG A 336 1.16 5.05 15.44
N PRO A 337 -0.15 5.35 15.39
CA PRO A 337 -0.83 5.70 14.15
C PRO A 337 -0.23 6.91 13.43
N ILE A 338 -0.24 6.86 12.09
CA ILE A 338 0.23 7.93 11.19
C ILE A 338 -0.79 8.20 10.09
N VAL A 339 -0.76 9.39 9.50
CA VAL A 339 -1.49 9.71 8.28
C VAL A 339 -0.69 9.16 7.11
N HIS A 340 -1.33 8.38 6.25
CA HIS A 340 -0.67 7.85 5.06
C HIS A 340 -0.52 8.92 3.98
N ALA A 341 0.48 8.73 3.11
CA ALA A 341 0.88 9.63 2.03
C ALA A 341 -0.26 10.01 1.10
N GLU A 342 -1.17 9.08 0.78
CA GLU A 342 -2.30 9.38 -0.11
C GLU A 342 -3.19 10.48 0.49
N ILE A 343 -3.45 10.39 1.79
CA ILE A 343 -4.28 11.35 2.52
C ILE A 343 -3.51 12.65 2.77
N LEU A 344 -2.20 12.60 3.03
CA LEU A 344 -1.38 13.81 3.15
C LEU A 344 -1.45 14.66 1.88
N VAL A 345 -1.28 14.04 0.72
CA VAL A 345 -1.36 14.74 -0.58
C VAL A 345 -2.78 15.26 -0.81
N LEU A 346 -3.81 14.45 -0.55
CA LEU A 346 -5.20 14.86 -0.71
C LEU A 346 -5.53 16.10 0.14
N GLU A 347 -5.25 16.07 1.44
CA GLU A 347 -5.57 17.19 2.33
C GLU A 347 -4.75 18.44 1.99
N TRP A 348 -3.52 18.29 1.51
CA TRP A 348 -2.75 19.41 0.98
C TRP A 348 -3.42 20.03 -0.26
N VAL A 349 -3.85 19.22 -1.24
CA VAL A 349 -4.58 19.71 -2.42
C VAL A 349 -5.89 20.39 -2.03
N MET A 350 -6.64 19.81 -1.09
CA MET A 350 -7.89 20.40 -0.58
C MET A 350 -7.64 21.75 0.11
N ALA A 351 -6.50 21.93 0.76
CA ALA A 351 -6.10 23.20 1.35
C ALA A 351 -5.72 24.23 0.27
N GLU A 352 -4.94 23.84 -0.73
CA GLU A 352 -4.56 24.69 -1.87
C GLU A 352 -5.75 25.08 -2.75
N SER A 353 -6.81 24.26 -2.77
CA SER A 353 -8.06 24.50 -3.51
C SER A 353 -8.96 25.60 -2.90
N ARG A 354 -8.47 26.37 -1.91
CA ARG A 354 -9.22 27.42 -1.24
C ARG A 354 -8.58 28.80 -1.51
N PRO A 355 -9.31 29.78 -2.09
CA PRO A 355 -10.75 29.77 -2.37
C PRO A 355 -11.15 29.20 -3.75
N HIS A 356 -10.19 28.91 -4.64
CA HIS A 356 -10.47 28.42 -5.99
C HIS A 356 -10.00 26.97 -6.14
N PRO A 357 -10.76 26.11 -6.84
CA PRO A 357 -10.36 24.72 -7.05
C PRO A 357 -8.96 24.59 -7.64
N ALA A 358 -8.16 23.66 -7.10
CA ALA A 358 -6.88 23.32 -7.69
C ALA A 358 -7.08 22.86 -9.14
N LYS A 359 -6.24 23.39 -10.04
CA LYS A 359 -6.25 22.98 -11.43
C LYS A 359 -5.34 21.77 -11.57
N PHE A 360 -5.89 20.66 -12.02
CA PHE A 360 -5.13 19.47 -12.37
C PHE A 360 -4.78 19.51 -13.85
N PHE A 361 -3.64 18.92 -14.21
CA PHE A 361 -3.29 18.72 -15.61
C PHE A 361 -4.41 17.97 -16.36
N ASN A 362 -4.87 18.52 -17.48
CA ASN A 362 -5.98 18.00 -18.29
C ASN A 362 -7.28 17.70 -17.50
N HIS A 363 -7.48 18.34 -16.35
CA HIS A 363 -8.58 18.05 -15.42
C HIS A 363 -8.60 16.62 -14.84
N TRP A 364 -7.52 15.86 -15.00
CA TRP A 364 -7.39 14.50 -14.44
C TRP A 364 -7.04 14.58 -12.96
N LYS A 365 -8.08 14.55 -12.12
CA LYS A 365 -7.99 14.70 -10.66
C LYS A 365 -7.48 13.42 -10.01
N TYR A 366 -6.18 13.19 -10.07
CA TYR A 366 -5.59 11.94 -9.60
C TYR A 366 -4.36 12.14 -8.70
N ILE A 367 -4.27 11.28 -7.68
CA ILE A 367 -3.12 11.13 -6.80
C ILE A 367 -2.49 9.77 -7.08
N GLY A 368 -1.29 9.77 -7.65
CA GLY A 368 -0.49 8.57 -7.83
C GLY A 368 0.14 8.10 -6.52
N SER A 369 0.30 6.80 -6.34
CA SER A 369 0.94 6.23 -5.15
C SER A 369 1.87 5.07 -5.50
N SER A 370 2.95 4.90 -4.73
CA SER A 370 3.97 3.86 -4.95
C SER A 370 3.38 2.44 -4.87
N LYS A 371 2.29 2.31 -4.12
CA LYS A 371 1.50 1.09 -3.90
C LYS A 371 0.01 1.42 -4.04
N GLY A 372 -0.83 0.40 -4.20
CA GLY A 372 -2.28 0.63 -4.15
C GLY A 372 -2.67 1.26 -2.81
N ALA A 373 -3.76 2.01 -2.76
CA ALA A 373 -4.24 2.55 -1.49
C ALA A 373 -4.49 1.41 -0.48
N CYS A 374 -4.25 1.65 0.81
CA CYS A 374 -4.70 0.70 1.82
C CYS A 374 -6.22 0.76 1.98
N GLN A 375 -6.80 -0.23 2.64
CA GLN A 375 -8.26 -0.30 2.82
C GLN A 375 -8.84 0.93 3.55
N LEU A 376 -8.11 1.48 4.54
CA LEU A 376 -8.54 2.68 5.26
C LEU A 376 -8.40 3.95 4.43
N CYS A 377 -7.33 4.08 3.64
CA CYS A 377 -7.21 5.15 2.64
C CYS A 377 -8.35 5.06 1.62
N ARG A 378 -8.66 3.86 1.13
CA ARG A 378 -9.79 3.63 0.23
C ARG A 378 -11.10 4.14 0.84
N TYR A 379 -11.46 3.73 2.05
CA TYR A 379 -12.69 4.25 2.69
C TYR A 379 -12.68 5.77 2.85
N TYR A 380 -11.52 6.36 3.13
CA TYR A 380 -11.39 7.80 3.19
C TYR A 380 -11.75 8.41 1.83
N PHE A 381 -11.08 8.02 0.75
CA PHE A 381 -11.30 8.50 -0.62
C PHE A 381 -12.71 8.20 -1.16
N ASP A 382 -13.28 7.04 -0.82
CA ASP A 382 -14.62 6.63 -1.25
C ASP A 382 -15.75 7.40 -0.54
N THR A 383 -15.44 8.31 0.40
CA THR A 383 -16.48 9.06 1.11
C THR A 383 -17.22 10.00 0.16
N PRO A 384 -18.53 9.82 -0.08
CA PRO A 384 -19.25 10.55 -1.10
C PRO A 384 -19.21 12.08 -0.92
N GLY A 385 -18.83 12.78 -1.99
CA GLY A 385 -18.88 14.24 -2.08
C GLY A 385 -17.88 15.00 -1.22
N GLN A 386 -16.88 14.34 -0.62
CA GLN A 386 -15.94 15.00 0.31
C GLN A 386 -14.61 15.43 -0.31
N HIS A 387 -14.29 14.96 -1.52
CA HIS A 387 -12.94 15.08 -2.11
C HIS A 387 -12.92 15.64 -3.53
N ASP A 388 -13.98 16.35 -3.94
CA ASP A 388 -14.05 17.03 -5.25
C ASP A 388 -13.77 16.12 -6.46
N GLY A 389 -14.07 14.83 -6.34
CA GLY A 389 -13.83 13.83 -7.39
C GLY A 389 -12.35 13.45 -7.58
N ILE A 390 -11.48 13.77 -6.61
CA ILE A 390 -10.07 13.34 -6.65
C ILE A 390 -9.99 11.83 -6.40
N GLU A 391 -9.39 11.12 -7.34
CA GLU A 391 -9.16 9.68 -7.28
C GLU A 391 -7.74 9.36 -6.80
N THR A 392 -7.56 8.12 -6.35
CA THR A 392 -6.26 7.57 -5.97
C THR A 392 -6.05 6.21 -6.62
N ARG A 393 -4.82 5.70 -6.55
CA ARG A 393 -4.49 4.37 -7.05
C ARG A 393 -5.41 3.31 -6.43
N PRO A 394 -5.99 2.38 -7.23
CA PRO A 394 -6.87 1.33 -6.72
C PRO A 394 -6.25 0.56 -5.55
N SER A 395 -7.10 0.22 -4.59
CA SER A 395 -6.68 -0.41 -3.34
C SER A 395 -6.09 -1.80 -3.54
N HIS A 396 -5.05 -2.14 -2.76
CA HIS A 396 -4.57 -3.52 -2.67
C HIS A 396 -5.36 -4.35 -1.62
N GLY A 397 -6.30 -3.74 -0.91
CA GLY A 397 -7.22 -4.40 0.03
C GLY A 397 -6.65 -4.68 1.43
N ASN A 398 -5.40 -4.34 1.72
CA ASN A 398 -4.82 -4.63 3.05
C ASN A 398 -5.17 -3.55 4.05
N LEU A 399 -5.41 -3.98 5.28
CA LEU A 399 -5.68 -3.13 6.43
C LEU A 399 -4.39 -2.90 7.23
N TYR A 400 -4.01 -1.62 7.41
CA TYR A 400 -2.92 -1.21 8.30
C TYR A 400 -3.50 -0.52 9.53
N THR A 401 -3.18 -1.05 10.72
CA THR A 401 -3.69 -0.52 11.99
C THR A 401 -3.06 0.82 12.36
N ASN A 402 -1.81 1.05 11.96
CA ASN A 402 -1.05 2.31 12.17
C ASN A 402 -1.54 3.46 11.27
N TRP A 403 -2.84 3.57 11.04
CA TRP A 403 -3.47 4.61 10.23
C TRP A 403 -4.28 5.54 11.13
N ARG A 404 -4.24 6.86 10.87
CA ARG A 404 -5.09 7.85 11.55
C ARG A 404 -5.71 8.85 10.57
N PHE A 405 -6.76 9.52 11.04
CA PHE A 405 -7.30 10.70 10.37
C PHE A 405 -6.28 11.84 10.29
N PRO A 406 -6.33 12.66 9.22
CA PRO A 406 -5.48 13.83 9.08
C PRO A 406 -5.77 14.87 10.16
N ASP A 407 -4.78 15.72 10.40
CA ASP A 407 -4.87 16.82 11.35
C ASP A 407 -5.89 17.85 10.88
N LEU A 408 -6.66 18.39 11.83
CA LEU A 408 -7.64 19.46 11.58
C LEU A 408 -7.22 20.66 12.42
N TYR A 409 -7.18 21.84 11.81
CA TYR A 409 -6.82 23.07 12.48
C TYR A 409 -8.06 23.93 12.77
N GLU A 410 -8.01 24.78 13.78
CA GLU A 410 -9.10 25.72 14.08
C GLU A 410 -9.38 26.67 12.89
N SER A 411 -8.36 26.97 12.09
CA SER A 411 -8.47 27.73 10.84
C SER A 411 -9.35 27.06 9.78
N ASP A 412 -9.55 25.74 9.83
CA ASP A 412 -10.46 25.03 8.92
C ASP A 412 -11.95 25.31 9.22
N GLY A 413 -12.24 25.92 10.37
CA GLY A 413 -13.57 26.41 10.73
C GLY A 413 -14.63 25.31 10.85
N SER A 414 -15.90 25.73 10.78
CA SER A 414 -17.04 24.82 10.90
C SER A 414 -17.16 23.85 9.72
N LEU A 415 -16.83 24.28 8.51
CA LEU A 415 -16.87 23.45 7.31
C LEU A 415 -15.88 22.28 7.39
N GLY A 416 -14.64 22.52 7.82
CA GLY A 416 -13.66 21.46 8.04
C GLY A 416 -14.08 20.49 9.14
N LYS A 417 -14.65 21.00 10.25
CA LYS A 417 -15.20 20.16 11.33
C LYS A 417 -16.33 19.26 10.83
N THR A 418 -17.26 19.79 10.02
CA THR A 418 -18.36 19.04 9.43
C THR A 418 -17.85 17.99 8.43
N ARG A 419 -16.97 18.36 7.50
CA ARG A 419 -16.35 17.42 6.54
C ARG A 419 -15.66 16.26 7.26
N ARG A 420 -14.83 16.57 8.25
CA ARG A 420 -14.16 15.52 9.04
C ARG A 420 -15.16 14.59 9.71
N GLN A 421 -16.24 15.13 10.28
CA GLN A 421 -17.26 14.32 10.96
C GLN A 421 -18.03 13.42 9.97
N THR A 422 -18.32 13.90 8.77
CA THR A 422 -18.93 13.11 7.68
C THR A 422 -18.04 11.94 7.29
N ILE A 423 -16.76 12.20 6.97
CA ILE A 423 -15.79 11.16 6.61
C ILE A 423 -15.61 10.17 7.77
N PHE A 424 -15.50 10.68 9.00
CA PHE A 424 -15.35 9.85 10.20
C PHE A 424 -16.49 8.85 10.36
N ASN A 425 -17.75 9.29 10.18
CA ASN A 425 -18.90 8.41 10.29
C ASN A 425 -18.91 7.34 9.19
N TYR A 426 -18.65 7.74 7.94
CA TYR A 426 -18.61 6.83 6.80
C TYR A 426 -17.53 5.75 6.94
N VAL A 427 -16.29 6.17 7.27
CA VAL A 427 -15.17 5.25 7.45
C VAL A 427 -15.45 4.25 8.57
N ILE A 428 -15.99 4.71 9.71
CA ILE A 428 -16.34 3.80 10.82
C ILE A 428 -17.42 2.82 10.42
N GLU A 429 -18.46 3.26 9.71
CA GLU A 429 -19.52 2.39 9.24
C GLU A 429 -18.97 1.27 8.35
N LYS A 430 -18.14 1.61 7.36
CA LYS A 430 -17.49 0.62 6.49
C LYS A 430 -16.61 -0.37 7.26
N ILE A 431 -15.78 0.11 8.19
CA ILE A 431 -14.94 -0.77 9.03
C ILE A 431 -15.80 -1.76 9.83
N ARG A 432 -16.91 -1.29 10.41
CA ARG A 432 -17.81 -2.13 11.21
C ARG A 432 -18.50 -3.19 10.36
N VAL A 433 -19.03 -2.79 9.20
CA VAL A 433 -19.67 -3.70 8.26
C VAL A 433 -18.71 -4.80 7.81
N GLU A 434 -17.46 -4.47 7.46
CA GLU A 434 -16.49 -5.49 7.08
C GLU A 434 -16.10 -6.41 8.24
N ALA A 435 -15.81 -5.85 9.43
CA ALA A 435 -15.47 -6.66 10.60
C ALA A 435 -16.61 -7.66 10.93
N GLN A 436 -17.85 -7.21 10.84
CA GLN A 436 -19.04 -8.05 11.03
C GLN A 436 -19.20 -9.07 9.90
N SER A 437 -18.95 -8.68 8.65
CA SER A 437 -18.99 -9.58 7.49
C SER A 437 -17.98 -10.72 7.61
N ILE A 438 -16.75 -10.43 8.02
CA ILE A 438 -15.70 -11.44 8.21
C ILE A 438 -16.02 -12.36 9.38
N LEU A 439 -16.57 -11.83 10.48
CA LEU A 439 -17.06 -12.65 11.59
C LEU A 439 -18.10 -13.69 11.15
N VAL A 440 -18.97 -13.32 10.21
CA VAL A 440 -20.07 -14.18 9.73
C VAL A 440 -19.60 -15.14 8.64
N SER A 441 -18.88 -14.63 7.64
CA SER A 441 -18.51 -15.37 6.43
C SER A 441 -17.20 -16.14 6.54
N ARG A 442 -16.34 -15.78 7.50
CA ARG A 442 -14.95 -16.26 7.67
C ARG A 442 -14.05 -16.04 6.44
N ASN A 443 -14.43 -15.15 5.54
CA ASN A 443 -13.67 -14.78 4.35
C ASN A 443 -13.21 -13.32 4.47
N SER A 444 -12.02 -13.00 3.97
CA SER A 444 -11.51 -11.63 3.95
C SER A 444 -10.88 -11.26 2.62
N GLU A 445 -11.10 -10.03 2.18
CA GLU A 445 -10.38 -9.44 1.04
C GLU A 445 -8.99 -8.95 1.45
N GLY A 446 -8.01 -9.04 0.55
CA GLY A 446 -6.65 -8.57 0.78
C GLY A 446 -5.63 -9.30 -0.11
N ARG A 447 -4.38 -8.80 -0.11
CA ARG A 447 -3.25 -9.37 -0.84
C ARG A 447 -2.06 -9.58 0.09
N ARG A 448 -1.35 -10.70 -0.05
CA ARG A 448 -0.12 -10.96 0.71
C ARG A 448 0.95 -9.89 0.48
N HIS A 449 1.09 -9.44 -0.76
CA HIS A 449 1.94 -8.32 -1.15
C HIS A 449 1.08 -7.10 -1.44
N ASP A 450 1.36 -5.98 -0.74
CA ASP A 450 0.74 -4.67 -1.02
C ASP A 450 1.14 -4.13 -2.40
N SER A 451 2.24 -4.65 -2.91
CA SER A 451 2.86 -4.38 -4.18
C SER A 451 2.09 -4.99 -5.36
N SER A 452 1.73 -4.28 -6.45
CA SER A 452 1.32 -5.00 -7.68
C SER A 452 2.48 -5.86 -8.22
N THR A 453 2.29 -7.16 -8.37
CA THR A 453 3.25 -8.01 -9.10
C THR A 453 3.00 -7.79 -10.59
N HIS A 454 3.91 -7.11 -11.28
CA HIS A 454 3.79 -6.97 -12.73
C HIS A 454 3.87 -8.35 -13.40
N PRO A 455 3.10 -8.61 -14.47
CA PRO A 455 3.30 -9.80 -15.27
C PRO A 455 4.77 -9.88 -15.68
N LEU A 456 5.37 -11.08 -15.59
CA LEU A 456 6.67 -11.36 -16.19
C LEU A 456 6.47 -11.44 -17.72
N SER A 457 6.13 -10.30 -18.35
CA SER A 457 5.60 -10.25 -19.71
C SER A 457 6.51 -10.95 -20.73
N VAL A 458 5.85 -11.67 -21.64
CA VAL A 458 6.26 -11.92 -23.02
C VAL A 458 5.30 -11.07 -23.85
N ARG A 459 5.77 -9.98 -24.47
CA ARG A 459 5.15 -9.29 -25.62
C ARG A 459 5.97 -8.05 -25.99
N ASP A 460 7.07 -8.30 -26.68
CA ASP A 460 7.33 -7.58 -27.93
C ASP A 460 6.62 -8.41 -29.00
N THR A 461 5.41 -8.01 -29.42
CA THR A 461 4.82 -8.23 -30.75
C THR A 461 3.34 -7.90 -30.72
N ASP A 462 2.95 -7.05 -31.67
CA ASP A 462 1.59 -6.77 -32.13
C ASP A 462 0.76 -8.05 -32.34
N ALA A 463 -0.52 -8.00 -31.99
CA ALA A 463 -1.65 -8.37 -32.85
C ALA A 463 -2.91 -8.67 -32.03
N GLN A 464 -4.01 -8.11 -32.52
CA GLN A 464 -5.41 -8.33 -32.15
C GLN A 464 -5.76 -9.82 -32.05
N THR A 465 -6.59 -10.20 -31.06
CA THR A 465 -7.74 -11.08 -31.32
C THR A 465 -8.80 -10.92 -30.22
N GLU A 466 -10.02 -10.58 -30.64
CA GLU A 466 -11.25 -10.56 -29.86
C GLU A 466 -11.60 -11.93 -29.29
N LEU A 467 -12.16 -12.00 -28.09
CA LEU A 467 -13.03 -13.10 -27.66
C LEU A 467 -14.06 -12.61 -26.60
N ARG A 468 -15.33 -12.90 -26.90
CA ARG A 468 -16.56 -12.59 -26.17
C ARG A 468 -16.56 -13.10 -24.72
N ALA A 469 -17.01 -12.27 -23.79
CA ALA A 469 -17.47 -12.67 -22.46
C ALA A 469 -18.97 -13.05 -22.47
N PRO A 470 -19.44 -14.04 -21.67
CA PRO A 470 -20.86 -14.29 -21.45
C PRO A 470 -21.43 -13.34 -20.39
N SER A 471 -22.67 -12.88 -20.59
CA SER A 471 -23.43 -12.07 -19.63
C SER A 471 -23.80 -12.86 -18.38
N LEU A 472 -23.61 -12.27 -17.20
CA LEU A 472 -24.25 -12.70 -15.96
C LEU A 472 -25.12 -11.57 -15.42
N ALA A 473 -26.32 -11.96 -15.01
CA ALA A 473 -27.50 -11.13 -14.78
C ALA A 473 -27.51 -10.47 -13.40
N ASP A 474 -28.07 -9.25 -13.38
CA ASP A 474 -28.91 -8.56 -12.39
C ASP A 474 -28.78 -8.97 -10.92
N ILE A 475 -28.09 -8.13 -10.15
CA ILE A 475 -28.02 -8.14 -8.67
C ILE A 475 -28.77 -6.89 -8.17
N ASP A 476 -30.06 -6.77 -8.48
CA ASP A 476 -30.91 -5.66 -8.04
C ASP A 476 -31.93 -6.08 -6.94
N GLU A 477 -31.84 -7.29 -6.40
CA GLU A 477 -32.86 -7.85 -5.50
C GLU A 477 -32.41 -8.02 -4.03
N LEU A 478 -31.34 -7.35 -3.60
CA LEU A 478 -30.87 -7.39 -2.19
C LEU A 478 -30.83 -6.04 -1.48
N GLU A 479 -31.25 -4.94 -2.14
CA GLU A 479 -31.21 -3.59 -1.56
C GLU A 479 -32.51 -3.16 -0.85
N GLN A 480 -33.61 -3.91 -0.97
CA GLN A 480 -34.91 -3.48 -0.44
C GLN A 480 -35.27 -3.96 0.98
N GLU A 481 -34.52 -4.87 1.59
CA GLU A 481 -34.83 -5.35 2.96
C GLU A 481 -34.05 -4.62 4.09
N PHE A 482 -33.13 -3.70 3.77
CA PHE A 482 -32.34 -2.98 4.78
C PHE A 482 -32.82 -1.55 5.08
N ALA A 483 -33.76 -1.02 4.31
CA ALA A 483 -34.20 0.37 4.41
C ALA A 483 -35.28 0.65 5.49
N GLU A 484 -35.89 -0.37 6.10
CA GLU A 484 -37.01 -0.18 7.03
C GLU A 484 -36.64 -0.19 8.53
N GLY A 485 -35.34 -0.28 8.87
CA GLY A 485 -34.88 -0.32 10.26
C GLY A 485 -34.42 1.00 10.87
N LEU A 486 -34.42 2.11 10.12
CA LEU A 486 -33.78 3.36 10.53
C LEU A 486 -34.80 4.41 10.98
N SER A 487 -35.29 4.28 12.21
CA SER A 487 -35.85 5.40 12.96
C SER A 487 -35.32 5.35 14.39
N LEU A 488 -34.43 6.28 14.74
CA LEU A 488 -33.94 6.46 16.10
C LEU A 488 -34.02 7.93 16.50
N ASP A 489 -35.02 8.21 17.35
CA ASP A 489 -35.14 9.41 18.16
C ASP A 489 -33.99 9.53 19.17
N SER A 490 -33.66 10.79 19.49
CA SER A 490 -32.64 11.19 20.46
C SER A 490 -33.08 10.87 21.90
N PRO A 491 -32.13 10.72 22.85
CA PRO A 491 -32.24 11.66 23.98
C PRO A 491 -30.93 12.14 24.63
N ASP A 492 -31.20 13.20 25.38
CA ASP A 492 -30.46 14.09 26.25
C ASP A 492 -29.38 13.59 27.24
N ASN A 493 -28.59 14.60 27.59
CA ASN A 493 -27.60 14.76 28.66
C ASN A 493 -27.96 14.19 30.05
N SER A 494 -26.94 13.62 30.70
CA SER A 494 -26.55 14.06 32.06
C SER A 494 -25.09 13.68 32.37
N PHE A 495 -24.35 14.69 32.82
CA PHE A 495 -22.99 14.66 33.34
C PHE A 495 -22.87 13.86 34.64
N GLU A 496 -21.72 13.24 34.88
CA GLU A 496 -21.04 13.33 36.17
C GLU A 496 -19.54 13.03 36.03
N GLU A 497 -18.77 13.79 36.81
CA GLU A 497 -17.35 14.09 36.69
C GLU A 497 -16.59 13.38 37.82
N SER A 498 -15.42 12.81 37.52
CA SER A 498 -14.41 12.55 38.55
C SER A 498 -13.02 12.35 37.92
N THR A 499 -12.08 13.15 38.40
CA THR A 499 -10.64 13.18 38.10
C THR A 499 -9.87 12.91 39.41
N PRO A 500 -8.53 12.85 39.40
CA PRO A 500 -7.72 11.71 38.97
C PRO A 500 -6.76 11.27 40.11
N ASP A 501 -6.02 10.19 39.92
CA ASP A 501 -4.82 9.98 40.72
C ASP A 501 -3.63 9.57 39.86
N ASN A 502 -2.49 10.14 40.23
CA ASN A 502 -1.31 10.38 39.41
C ASN A 502 -0.15 9.58 39.98
N SER A 503 0.55 8.78 39.17
CA SER A 503 1.86 8.26 39.57
C SER A 503 2.77 8.15 38.35
N PHE A 504 3.82 8.97 38.40
CA PHE A 504 5.03 8.95 37.59
C PHE A 504 5.84 7.66 37.80
N GLU A 505 6.47 7.17 36.74
CA GLU A 505 7.82 6.55 36.68
C GLU A 505 8.06 6.17 35.21
N GLU A 506 8.90 6.90 34.49
CA GLU A 506 10.36 6.77 34.34
C GLU A 506 10.73 5.81 33.20
N SER A 507 11.55 6.35 32.31
CA SER A 507 11.75 5.96 30.92
C SER A 507 13.00 5.11 30.73
N THR A 508 12.87 4.03 29.94
CA THR A 508 13.99 3.34 29.30
C THR A 508 13.72 3.16 27.80
N PRO A 509 14.76 3.09 26.96
CA PRO A 509 14.63 3.15 25.51
C PRO A 509 14.29 1.77 24.95
N ASP A 510 13.17 1.67 24.22
CA ASP A 510 12.76 0.43 23.56
C ASP A 510 13.18 0.42 22.08
N ASP A 511 13.74 -0.74 21.74
CA ASP A 511 14.24 -1.18 20.46
C ASP A 511 13.15 -1.26 19.37
N ASP A 512 13.55 -0.89 18.16
CA ASP A 512 12.77 -1.02 16.92
C ASP A 512 12.74 -2.50 16.48
N ASP A 513 11.64 -3.20 16.77
CA ASP A 513 11.41 -4.54 16.21
C ASP A 513 10.57 -4.50 14.93
N HIS A 514 11.21 -5.00 13.87
CA HIS A 514 10.66 -5.31 12.58
C HIS A 514 9.75 -6.55 12.66
N ASP A 515 8.50 -6.41 12.25
CA ASP A 515 7.54 -7.51 12.10
C ASP A 515 7.87 -8.30 10.82
N ASP A 516 8.85 -9.21 10.92
CA ASP A 516 9.15 -10.22 9.91
C ASP A 516 8.75 -11.59 10.51
N GLY A 517 7.62 -12.12 10.03
CA GLY A 517 7.06 -13.39 10.48
C GLY A 517 7.95 -14.57 10.09
N GLY A 518 8.91 -14.92 10.95
CA GLY A 518 9.72 -16.12 10.87
C GLY A 518 9.46 -17.05 12.05
N THR A 519 8.63 -18.07 11.86
CA THR A 519 8.41 -19.12 12.87
C THR A 519 9.66 -20.00 12.96
N SER A 520 10.45 -19.85 14.03
CA SER A 520 11.49 -20.81 14.39
C SER A 520 10.95 -21.77 15.45
N LEU A 521 10.99 -23.07 15.18
CA LEU A 521 10.87 -24.10 16.22
C LEU A 521 12.00 -25.11 16.06
N ARG A 522 12.58 -25.43 17.23
CA ARG A 522 13.63 -26.42 17.47
C ARG A 522 13.28 -27.81 16.96
#